data_AF-A0A820FUE3-F1
#
_entry.id   AF-A0A820FUE3-F1
#
_cell.length_a   1.000
_cell.length_b   1.000
_cell.length_c   1.000
_cell.angle_alpha   90.00
_cell.angle_beta   90.00
_cell.angle_gamma   90.00
#
_symmetry.space_group_name_H-M   'P 1'
#
loop_
_entity.id
_entity.type
_entity.pdbx_description
1 polymer ?
#
loop_
_entity_poly.entity_id
_entity_poly.type
_entity_poly.pdbx_seq_one_letter_code
_entity_poly.pdbx_strand_id
1 'polypeptide(L)'
;MANSIGILGIQSPTACIEHINQDPEKWKNIFRHVTYANGKGFDPNASVSHIQFGEYIRDHLAAVIKYLESSKAPVKTQFIRDRAIKTTDDTAATKIVITLGSGKTISTDAVIYALGNANPKPLIDAYGNELSGRSGYYNLDDHAFTRENVNETDFTVIIGTGNGACFSSLWAIDNGYNGKFLLVSRDGNVPHVADQSKPYIRSICTIEKIEEEIKELTNITADYLNELFKKEMKIAHTAGFDWRDVVDSMICDTNKLWIAMNEVEQKTFIQKYGALWGNARYRIPNEQWERVNKLRSEGRLEITGGLHNIEIITDTGFKLTIKNQDGSFRTVHTKKLVNNTGPSKYLEQMPVCAKELITSGLARMHHRGGFDVDNDFRLINAKGEPSLRFYALGPIVSGAHYESITIPAIRSNASIMAKSLIQHHVTVKRSGLHFSGYDHRPYDYSTMTPDQLSDVFKKTRFALSLTNIYPRHYTTEEKAKLYTIEFAEKSLASGKISAPPDKTVLWSGGYIPSHPLGYGLGRIIAERWLVEKNYTCEELYHTVAMTEAGLPVLNPMWDDMSIPYSIKKEVT
;
A
#
# COMPACT_ATOMS: atom_id res chain seq x y z
N MET A 1 -19.80 -10.72 5.29
CA MET A 1 -18.45 -10.93 5.83
C MET A 1 -17.67 -9.62 5.93
N ALA A 2 -17.29 -8.95 4.84
CA ALA A 2 -16.60 -7.65 4.89
C ALA A 2 -17.40 -6.57 5.65
N ASN A 3 -18.72 -6.47 5.42
CA ASN A 3 -19.60 -5.55 6.17
C ASN A 3 -19.70 -5.91 7.66
N SER A 4 -19.60 -7.20 8.02
CA SER A 4 -19.64 -7.69 9.40
C SER A 4 -18.31 -7.45 10.13
N ILE A 5 -17.19 -7.52 9.41
CA ILE A 5 -15.86 -7.13 9.88
C ILE A 5 -15.80 -5.61 10.09
N GLY A 6 -16.44 -4.82 9.21
CA GLY A 6 -16.58 -3.36 9.37
C GLY A 6 -17.27 -2.93 10.67
N ILE A 7 -18.19 -3.75 11.21
CA ILE A 7 -18.88 -3.53 12.49
C ILE A 7 -17.93 -3.68 13.70
N LEU A 8 -16.76 -4.32 13.54
CA LEU A 8 -15.75 -4.48 14.59
C LEU A 8 -14.93 -3.19 14.88
N GLY A 9 -15.38 -2.02 14.42
CA GLY A 9 -14.70 -0.73 14.68
C GLY A 9 -13.48 -0.47 13.78
N ILE A 10 -13.53 -0.89 12.52
CA ILE A 10 -12.33 -0.89 11.64
C ILE A 10 -12.15 0.41 10.85
N GLN A 11 -13.05 1.38 10.98
CA GLN A 11 -13.11 2.48 10.02
C GLN A 11 -12.12 3.63 10.30
N SER A 12 -11.74 3.88 11.55
CA SER A 12 -10.94 5.05 11.95
C SER A 12 -10.02 4.76 13.16
N PRO A 13 -8.87 5.44 13.32
CA PRO A 13 -8.11 5.43 14.58
C PRO A 13 -8.93 5.78 15.82
N THR A 14 -10.02 6.54 15.68
CA THR A 14 -10.99 6.83 16.76
C THR A 14 -11.82 5.60 17.17
N ALA A 15 -11.97 4.61 16.28
CA ALA A 15 -12.68 3.38 16.59
C ALA A 15 -11.86 2.42 17.47
N CYS A 16 -10.55 2.66 17.64
CA CYS A 16 -9.74 2.01 18.67
C CYS A 16 -10.33 2.30 20.06
N ILE A 17 -10.62 3.57 20.36
CA ILE A 17 -11.24 3.97 21.63
C ILE A 17 -12.66 3.42 21.75
N GLU A 18 -13.44 3.41 20.67
CA GLU A 18 -14.78 2.77 20.67
C GLU A 18 -14.71 1.27 20.98
N HIS A 19 -13.72 0.56 20.42
CA HIS A 19 -13.47 -0.85 20.73
C HIS A 19 -13.01 -1.06 22.18
N ILE A 20 -12.11 -0.22 22.68
CA ILE A 20 -11.65 -0.22 24.08
C ILE A 20 -12.83 0.02 25.03
N ASN A 21 -13.76 0.92 24.68
CA ASN A 21 -14.96 1.23 25.45
C ASN A 21 -15.98 0.06 25.52
N GLN A 22 -15.79 -1.02 24.75
CA GLN A 22 -16.62 -2.23 24.86
C GLN A 22 -16.30 -3.05 26.12
N ASP A 23 -15.09 -2.94 26.67
CA ASP A 23 -14.65 -3.60 27.92
C ASP A 23 -13.67 -2.72 28.72
N PRO A 24 -14.12 -1.58 29.27
CA PRO A 24 -13.24 -0.58 29.86
C PRO A 24 -12.49 -1.07 31.11
N GLU A 25 -13.02 -2.06 31.85
CA GLU A 25 -12.37 -2.61 33.04
C GLU A 25 -11.08 -3.37 32.72
N LYS A 26 -11.06 -4.11 31.59
CA LYS A 26 -9.84 -4.75 31.07
C LYS A 26 -8.72 -3.73 30.83
N TRP A 27 -9.10 -2.52 30.42
CA TRP A 27 -8.19 -1.49 29.93
C TRP A 27 -7.78 -0.48 31.00
N LYS A 28 -8.53 -0.31 32.09
CA LYS A 28 -8.22 0.64 33.18
C LYS A 28 -6.77 0.57 33.70
N ASN A 29 -6.19 -0.63 33.79
CA ASN A 29 -4.81 -0.80 34.28
C ASN A 29 -3.73 -0.42 33.24
N ILE A 30 -4.08 -0.45 31.95
CA ILE A 30 -3.22 -0.14 30.80
C ILE A 30 -3.36 1.34 30.38
N PHE A 31 -4.50 1.98 30.69
CA PHE A 31 -4.85 3.36 30.33
C PHE A 31 -4.75 4.35 31.50
N ARG A 32 -3.64 4.33 32.25
CA ARG A 32 -3.42 5.21 33.42
C ARG A 32 -3.38 6.71 33.09
N HIS A 33 -3.19 7.07 31.82
CA HIS A 33 -3.00 8.45 31.35
C HIS A 33 -4.08 8.94 30.39
N VAL A 34 -5.10 8.12 30.09
CA VAL A 34 -6.25 8.55 29.30
C VAL A 34 -7.42 8.74 30.25
N THR A 35 -8.04 9.93 30.21
CA THR A 35 -9.15 10.26 31.09
C THR A 35 -10.32 9.33 30.84
N TYR A 36 -10.62 8.48 31.81
CA TYR A 36 -11.80 7.61 31.83
C TYR A 36 -12.89 8.26 32.66
N ALA A 37 -14.04 8.53 32.04
CA ALA A 37 -15.21 9.02 32.74
C ALA A 37 -16.17 7.85 33.02
N ASN A 38 -16.44 7.60 34.30
CA ASN A 38 -17.30 6.50 34.72
C ASN A 38 -18.70 6.66 34.11
N GLY A 39 -19.18 5.64 33.39
CA GLY A 39 -20.45 5.69 32.64
C GLY A 39 -20.41 6.40 31.28
N LYS A 40 -19.28 7.02 30.89
CA LYS A 40 -19.08 7.66 29.57
C LYS A 40 -17.96 7.04 28.72
N GLY A 41 -17.08 6.22 29.33
CA GLY A 41 -15.95 5.62 28.63
C GLY A 41 -14.70 6.51 28.60
N PHE A 42 -13.68 6.08 27.86
CA PHE A 42 -12.52 6.88 27.46
C PHE A 42 -12.94 7.93 26.42
N ASP A 43 -12.31 9.10 26.44
CA ASP A 43 -12.52 10.15 25.43
C ASP A 43 -12.22 9.62 24.02
N PRO A 44 -13.20 9.64 23.09
CA PRO A 44 -13.03 9.14 21.72
C PRO A 44 -11.94 9.86 20.92
N ASN A 45 -11.52 11.05 21.37
CA ASN A 45 -10.43 11.82 20.76
C ASN A 45 -9.07 11.61 21.43
N ALA A 46 -9.01 10.81 22.50
CA ALA A 46 -7.76 10.57 23.21
C ALA A 46 -6.74 9.86 22.33
N SER A 47 -5.47 10.21 22.51
CA SER A 47 -4.37 9.53 21.86
C SER A 47 -4.00 8.27 22.64
N VAL A 48 -3.90 7.15 21.93
CA VAL A 48 -3.42 5.90 22.51
C VAL A 48 -1.89 5.85 22.47
N SER A 49 -1.27 5.35 23.53
CA SER A 49 0.17 5.06 23.53
C SER A 49 0.50 3.91 22.57
N HIS A 50 1.77 3.76 22.19
CA HIS A 50 2.19 2.64 21.35
C HIS A 50 1.92 1.26 21.98
N ILE A 51 2.03 1.15 23.31
CA ILE A 51 1.71 -0.08 24.05
C ILE A 51 0.21 -0.40 23.91
N GLN A 52 -0.64 0.59 24.18
CA GLN A 52 -2.08 0.47 24.08
C GLN A 52 -2.52 0.11 22.66
N PHE A 53 -1.93 0.74 21.66
CA PHE A 53 -2.18 0.41 20.26
C PHE A 53 -1.76 -1.02 19.91
N GLY A 54 -0.61 -1.48 20.42
CA GLY A 54 -0.17 -2.87 20.23
C GLY A 54 -1.13 -3.90 20.84
N GLU A 55 -1.60 -3.65 22.06
CA GLU A 55 -2.60 -4.48 22.73
C GLU A 55 -3.93 -4.49 21.95
N TYR A 56 -4.38 -3.33 21.48
CA TYR A 56 -5.56 -3.20 20.62
C TYR A 56 -5.42 -4.04 19.35
N ILE A 57 -4.30 -3.95 18.62
CA ILE A 57 -4.09 -4.71 17.38
C ILE A 57 -4.09 -6.22 17.65
N ARG A 58 -3.50 -6.67 18.76
CA ARG A 58 -3.50 -8.09 19.16
C ARG A 58 -4.92 -8.59 19.43
N ASP A 59 -5.68 -7.87 20.24
CA ASP A 59 -7.05 -8.24 20.59
C ASP A 59 -7.97 -8.19 19.36
N HIS A 60 -7.77 -7.19 18.50
CA HIS A 60 -8.48 -7.05 17.24
C HIS A 60 -8.24 -8.24 16.30
N LEU A 61 -6.97 -8.67 16.15
CA LEU A 61 -6.62 -9.85 15.36
C LEU A 61 -7.30 -11.11 15.91
N ALA A 62 -7.31 -11.29 17.24
CA ALA A 62 -7.99 -12.40 17.89
C ALA A 62 -9.51 -12.39 17.62
N ALA A 63 -10.15 -11.22 17.67
CA ALA A 63 -11.56 -11.06 17.35
C ALA A 63 -11.87 -11.42 15.88
N VAL A 64 -11.04 -10.99 14.93
CA VAL A 64 -11.18 -11.35 13.52
C VAL A 64 -11.07 -12.87 13.32
N ILE A 65 -10.13 -13.53 13.98
CA ILE A 65 -9.98 -14.99 13.88
C ILE A 65 -11.20 -15.71 14.44
N LYS A 66 -11.67 -15.33 15.63
CA LYS A 66 -12.87 -15.91 16.24
C LYS A 66 -14.10 -15.73 15.34
N TYR A 67 -14.21 -14.57 14.68
CA TYR A 67 -15.25 -14.33 13.70
C TYR A 67 -15.12 -15.26 12.48
N LEU A 68 -13.92 -15.44 11.92
CA LEU A 68 -13.68 -16.36 10.81
C LEU A 68 -14.06 -17.81 11.18
N GLU A 69 -13.64 -18.28 12.36
CA GLU A 69 -13.96 -19.61 12.87
C GLU A 69 -15.47 -19.82 13.04
N SER A 70 -16.18 -18.83 13.59
CA SER A 70 -17.63 -18.90 13.79
C SER A 70 -18.45 -18.71 12.51
N SER A 71 -17.91 -18.05 11.50
CA SER A 71 -18.61 -17.73 10.24
C SER A 71 -18.80 -18.92 9.29
N LYS A 72 -18.31 -20.11 9.63
CA LYS A 72 -18.26 -21.31 8.76
C LYS A 72 -17.55 -21.09 7.42
N ALA A 73 -16.80 -20.01 7.25
CA ALA A 73 -15.97 -19.84 6.07
C ALA A 73 -14.86 -20.91 6.05
N PRO A 74 -14.45 -21.37 4.86
CA PRO A 74 -13.39 -22.39 4.72
C PRO A 74 -12.00 -21.76 4.93
N VAL A 75 -11.82 -21.03 6.03
CA VAL A 75 -10.58 -20.34 6.38
C VAL A 75 -9.99 -21.02 7.60
N LYS A 76 -8.75 -21.49 7.47
CA LYS A 76 -7.94 -21.97 8.59
C LYS A 76 -6.80 -20.99 8.80
N THR A 77 -6.59 -20.58 10.04
CA THR A 77 -5.51 -19.69 10.44
C THR A 77 -4.50 -20.47 11.28
N GLN A 78 -3.21 -20.16 11.10
CA GLN A 78 -2.13 -20.75 11.88
C GLN A 78 -1.10 -19.67 12.18
N PHE A 79 -0.67 -19.59 13.44
CA PHE A 79 0.44 -18.74 13.84
C PHE A 79 1.70 -19.57 14.00
N ILE A 80 2.78 -19.11 13.38
CA ILE A 80 4.08 -19.76 13.43
C ILE A 80 5.08 -18.77 14.03
N ARG A 81 5.52 -19.06 15.26
CA ARG A 81 6.54 -18.27 15.94
C ARG A 81 7.92 -18.77 15.52
N ASP A 82 8.36 -18.35 14.33
CA ASP A 82 9.67 -18.67 13.76
C ASP A 82 10.08 -17.56 12.78
N ARG A 83 11.34 -17.55 12.35
CA ARG A 83 11.85 -16.60 11.35
C ARG A 83 11.87 -17.27 9.98
N ALA A 84 11.26 -16.66 8.97
CA ALA A 84 11.51 -17.04 7.59
C ALA A 84 12.94 -16.64 7.21
N ILE A 85 13.71 -17.56 6.62
CA ILE A 85 15.12 -17.33 6.26
C ILE A 85 15.39 -17.50 4.77
N LYS A 86 14.60 -18.30 4.06
CA LYS A 86 14.76 -18.58 2.63
C LYS A 86 13.42 -18.86 1.97
N THR A 87 13.27 -18.37 0.76
CA THR A 87 12.15 -18.67 -0.12
C THR A 87 12.64 -19.38 -1.36
N THR A 88 11.98 -20.45 -1.76
CA THR A 88 12.26 -21.14 -3.01
C THR A 88 10.98 -21.26 -3.80
N ASP A 89 11.04 -20.81 -5.06
CA ASP A 89 9.98 -21.05 -6.02
C ASP A 89 10.22 -22.41 -6.67
N ASP A 90 9.56 -23.46 -6.16
CA ASP A 90 9.62 -24.78 -6.76
C ASP A 90 8.66 -24.80 -7.96
N THR A 91 9.20 -24.44 -9.11
CA THR A 91 8.46 -24.41 -10.38
C THR A 91 7.99 -25.79 -10.82
N ALA A 92 8.68 -26.86 -10.42
CA ALA A 92 8.30 -28.24 -10.73
C ALA A 92 7.11 -28.70 -9.86
N ALA A 93 7.13 -28.39 -8.56
CA ALA A 93 6.02 -28.68 -7.65
C ALA A 93 4.88 -27.65 -7.75
N THR A 94 5.04 -26.57 -8.52
CA THR A 94 4.14 -25.42 -8.61
C THR A 94 3.83 -24.77 -7.26
N LYS A 95 4.75 -24.89 -6.30
CA LYS A 95 4.60 -24.41 -4.93
C LYS A 95 5.75 -23.52 -4.52
N ILE A 96 5.46 -22.61 -3.61
CA ILE A 96 6.48 -21.83 -2.92
C ILE A 96 6.82 -22.55 -1.62
N VAL A 97 8.11 -22.72 -1.37
CA VAL A 97 8.63 -23.31 -0.14
C VAL A 97 9.31 -22.24 0.69
N ILE A 98 8.82 -22.01 1.91
CA ILE A 98 9.44 -21.14 2.90
C ILE A 98 10.21 -21.99 3.89
N THR A 99 11.52 -21.78 3.98
CA THR A 99 12.36 -22.39 5.02
C THR A 99 12.43 -21.46 6.23
N LEU A 100 12.21 -22.05 7.40
CA LEU A 100 12.22 -21.34 8.68
C LEU A 100 13.56 -21.53 9.41
N GLY A 101 13.84 -20.66 10.38
CA GLY A 101 15.03 -20.70 11.22
C GLY A 101 15.17 -22.00 12.02
N SER A 102 14.07 -22.66 12.36
CA SER A 102 14.09 -24.00 12.97
C SER A 102 14.46 -25.14 12.01
N GLY A 103 14.61 -24.87 10.71
CA GLY A 103 14.79 -25.88 9.66
C GLY A 103 13.50 -26.48 9.12
N LYS A 104 12.33 -26.16 9.72
CA LYS A 104 11.02 -26.55 9.17
C LYS A 104 10.71 -25.82 7.87
N THR A 105 9.87 -26.42 7.04
CA THR A 105 9.42 -25.84 5.77
C THR A 105 7.90 -25.69 5.71
N ILE A 106 7.43 -24.62 5.06
CA ILE A 106 6.02 -24.37 4.76
C ILE A 106 5.85 -24.32 3.23
N SER A 107 4.84 -25.01 2.70
CA SER A 107 4.47 -24.93 1.29
C SER A 107 3.22 -24.07 1.10
N THR A 108 3.22 -23.17 0.11
CA THR A 108 2.11 -22.24 -0.17
C THR A 108 2.00 -21.93 -1.67
N ASP A 109 0.87 -21.36 -2.09
CA ASP A 109 0.60 -20.89 -3.46
C ASP A 109 1.01 -19.42 -3.68
N ALA A 110 1.00 -18.61 -2.62
CA ALA A 110 1.45 -17.22 -2.62
C ALA A 110 2.07 -16.83 -1.27
N VAL A 111 2.87 -15.77 -1.30
CA VAL A 111 3.50 -15.17 -0.11
C VAL A 111 3.37 -13.65 -0.17
N ILE A 112 3.01 -13.08 0.98
CA ILE A 112 3.02 -11.63 1.22
C ILE A 112 4.13 -11.32 2.23
N TYR A 113 5.10 -10.51 1.83
CA TYR A 113 6.19 -10.03 2.67
C TYR A 113 5.79 -8.72 3.37
N ALA A 114 5.19 -8.84 4.55
CA ALA A 114 4.84 -7.73 5.44
C ALA A 114 5.87 -7.61 6.58
N LEU A 115 7.13 -7.32 6.22
CA LEU A 115 8.29 -7.48 7.12
C LEU A 115 8.49 -6.36 8.14
N GLY A 116 7.69 -5.30 8.07
CA GLY A 116 7.84 -4.12 8.91
C GLY A 116 9.05 -3.26 8.54
N ASN A 117 9.55 -2.51 9.52
CA ASN A 117 10.69 -1.62 9.37
C ASN A 117 12.02 -2.40 9.36
N ALA A 118 12.94 -2.02 8.50
CA ALA A 118 14.33 -2.44 8.62
C ALA A 118 15.01 -1.69 9.78
N ASN A 119 16.09 -2.26 10.31
CA ASN A 119 16.85 -1.63 11.38
C ASN A 119 17.45 -0.29 10.90
N PRO A 120 17.67 0.69 11.79
CA PRO A 120 18.48 1.85 11.49
C PRO A 120 19.88 1.43 11.03
N LYS A 121 20.47 2.23 10.12
CA LYS A 121 21.89 2.07 9.82
C LYS A 121 22.68 2.37 11.10
N PRO A 122 23.60 1.49 11.53
CA PRO A 122 24.46 1.77 12.66
C PRO A 122 25.16 3.11 12.56
N LEU A 123 25.30 3.78 13.70
CA LEU A 123 26.05 5.02 13.80
C LEU A 123 27.54 4.71 13.62
N ILE A 124 28.25 5.72 13.12
CA ILE A 124 29.71 5.70 13.00
C ILE A 124 30.30 6.77 13.92
N ASP A 125 31.50 6.50 14.43
CA ASP A 125 32.27 7.49 15.18
C ASP A 125 33.00 8.48 14.24
N ALA A 126 33.69 9.45 14.85
CA ALA A 126 34.49 10.47 14.20
C ALA A 126 35.59 9.91 13.27
N TYR A 127 35.94 8.64 13.45
CA TYR A 127 37.00 7.94 12.71
C TYR A 127 36.43 6.95 11.68
N GLY A 128 35.10 6.88 11.54
CA GLY A 128 34.41 6.00 10.60
C GLY A 128 34.17 4.58 11.10
N ASN A 129 34.42 4.29 12.38
CA ASN A 129 34.15 2.97 12.95
C ASN A 129 32.66 2.85 13.30
N GLU A 130 32.03 1.72 12.93
CA GLU A 130 30.68 1.42 13.39
C GLU A 130 30.60 1.22 14.90
N LEU A 131 29.52 1.70 15.50
CA LEU A 131 29.22 1.54 16.92
C LEU A 131 28.56 0.19 17.25
N SER A 132 28.17 -0.60 16.25
CA SER A 132 27.56 -1.92 16.40
C SER A 132 28.35 -2.81 17.37
N GLY A 133 27.66 -3.41 18.35
CA GLY A 133 28.27 -4.32 19.33
C GLY A 133 29.04 -3.64 20.47
N ARG A 134 29.15 -2.31 20.49
CA ARG A 134 29.74 -1.58 21.63
C ARG A 134 28.82 -1.61 22.83
N SER A 135 29.40 -1.80 24.03
CA SER A 135 28.66 -1.73 25.29
C SER A 135 27.95 -0.37 25.43
N GLY A 136 26.68 -0.39 25.82
CA GLY A 136 25.87 0.82 25.98
C GLY A 136 25.35 1.45 24.69
N TYR A 137 25.74 0.94 23.52
CA TYR A 137 25.15 1.34 22.24
C TYR A 137 23.96 0.45 21.87
N TYR A 138 22.84 1.07 21.53
CA TYR A 138 21.64 0.41 21.07
C TYR A 138 21.25 0.95 19.70
N ASN A 139 21.21 0.08 18.68
CA ASN A 139 20.92 0.48 17.31
C ASN A 139 19.41 0.65 17.01
N LEU A 140 18.56 0.50 18.03
CA LEU A 140 17.12 0.71 18.02
C LEU A 140 16.66 0.92 19.47
N ASP A 141 15.55 1.63 19.67
CA ASP A 141 15.06 2.04 20.98
C ASP A 141 14.40 0.92 21.80
N ASP A 142 13.70 -0.01 21.15
CA ASP A 142 12.98 -1.12 21.77
C ASP A 142 13.87 -2.04 22.65
N HIS A 143 15.13 -2.21 22.26
CA HIS A 143 16.11 -2.95 23.05
C HIS A 143 16.76 -2.10 24.14
N ALA A 144 16.85 -0.78 23.94
CA ALA A 144 17.58 0.10 24.83
C ALA A 144 16.93 0.22 26.21
N PHE A 145 15.60 0.13 26.27
CA PHE A 145 14.85 0.45 27.49
C PHE A 145 14.23 -0.78 28.18
N THR A 146 14.67 -1.99 27.84
CA THR A 146 14.26 -3.21 28.55
C THR A 146 14.79 -3.23 30.00
N ARG A 147 14.14 -4.00 30.88
CA ARG A 147 14.52 -4.12 32.30
C ARG A 147 15.98 -4.57 32.51
N GLU A 148 16.53 -5.33 31.57
CA GLU A 148 17.92 -5.83 31.61
C GLU A 148 18.93 -4.75 31.21
N ASN A 149 18.50 -3.77 30.40
CA ASN A 149 19.37 -2.78 29.75
C ASN A 149 19.24 -1.38 30.37
N VAL A 150 18.42 -1.25 31.42
CA VAL A 150 18.11 0.02 32.08
C VAL A 150 18.62 -0.01 33.52
N ASN A 151 19.55 0.88 33.83
CA ASN A 151 19.61 1.43 35.18
C ASN A 151 18.65 2.62 35.24
N GLU A 152 17.73 2.61 36.21
CA GLU A 152 16.61 3.54 36.28
C GLU A 152 17.04 5.00 36.27
N THR A 153 18.28 5.33 36.65
CA THR A 153 18.79 6.71 36.77
C THR A 153 19.78 7.12 35.68
N ASP A 154 19.99 6.32 34.64
CA ASP A 154 20.99 6.62 33.62
C ASP A 154 20.75 7.97 32.92
N PHE A 155 21.84 8.60 32.45
CA PHE A 155 21.74 9.67 31.47
C PHE A 155 21.86 9.07 30.07
N THR A 156 20.75 9.04 29.33
CA THR A 156 20.68 8.43 28.00
C THR A 156 20.69 9.51 26.91
N VAL A 157 21.54 9.35 25.91
CA VAL A 157 21.50 10.17 24.70
C VAL A 157 20.81 9.39 23.59
N ILE A 158 19.80 10.00 22.98
CA ILE A 158 19.08 9.46 21.82
C ILE A 158 19.46 10.28 20.60
N ILE A 159 19.99 9.62 19.57
CA ILE A 159 20.29 10.25 18.28
C ILE A 159 19.01 10.27 17.44
N GLY A 160 18.44 11.47 17.30
CA GLY A 160 17.15 11.73 16.69
C GLY A 160 16.31 12.66 17.54
N THR A 161 15.58 13.57 16.89
CA THR A 161 14.65 14.52 17.53
C THR A 161 13.22 14.41 17.01
N GLY A 162 12.95 13.44 16.12
CA GLY A 162 11.63 13.19 15.55
C GLY A 162 10.72 12.34 16.44
N ASN A 163 9.53 11.99 15.92
CA ASN A 163 8.48 11.25 16.67
C ASN A 163 9.01 10.02 17.40
N GLY A 164 9.81 9.21 16.71
CA GLY A 164 10.40 8.01 17.30
C GLY A 164 11.12 8.35 18.60
N ALA A 165 11.99 9.37 18.64
CA ALA A 165 12.82 9.65 19.80
C ALA A 165 12.00 10.19 20.98
N CYS A 166 10.97 11.00 20.69
CA CYS A 166 9.99 11.42 21.68
C CYS A 166 9.24 10.21 22.25
N PHE A 167 8.73 9.31 21.41
CA PHE A 167 8.02 8.12 21.84
C PHE A 167 8.91 7.13 22.60
N SER A 168 10.17 6.94 22.20
CA SER A 168 11.14 6.12 22.94
C SER A 168 11.33 6.64 24.36
N SER A 169 11.43 7.96 24.52
CA SER A 169 11.58 8.61 25.82
C SER A 169 10.34 8.40 26.69
N LEU A 170 9.15 8.64 26.12
CA LEU A 170 7.88 8.41 26.84
C LEU A 170 7.69 6.94 27.21
N TRP A 171 8.01 6.02 26.30
CA TRP A 171 7.94 4.58 26.54
C TRP A 171 8.87 4.16 27.68
N ALA A 172 10.09 4.70 27.72
CA ALA A 172 11.03 4.43 28.81
C ALA A 172 10.46 4.91 30.16
N ILE A 173 9.91 6.14 30.21
CA ILE A 173 9.24 6.66 31.42
C ILE A 173 8.08 5.75 31.86
N ASP A 174 7.24 5.32 30.91
CA ASP A 174 6.09 4.45 31.17
C ASP A 174 6.49 3.07 31.72
N ASN A 175 7.74 2.66 31.47
CA ASN A 175 8.33 1.42 31.97
C ASN A 175 9.25 1.62 33.19
N GLY A 176 9.15 2.76 33.88
CA GLY A 176 9.83 3.01 35.16
C GLY A 176 11.19 3.71 35.05
N TYR A 177 11.57 4.22 33.87
CA TYR A 177 12.80 4.99 33.74
C TYR A 177 12.71 6.34 34.49
N ASN A 178 13.63 6.55 35.43
CA ASN A 178 13.72 7.76 36.25
C ASN A 178 14.88 8.70 35.84
N GLY A 179 15.68 8.29 34.85
CA GLY A 179 16.86 9.01 34.38
C GLY A 179 16.55 10.26 33.55
N LYS A 180 17.62 10.84 32.99
CA LYS A 180 17.58 12.02 32.12
C LYS A 180 17.85 11.63 30.67
N PHE A 181 17.29 12.41 29.75
CA PHE A 181 17.44 12.24 28.32
C PHE A 181 18.06 13.47 27.66
N LEU A 182 18.91 13.23 26.65
CA LEU A 182 19.25 14.20 25.63
C LEU A 182 18.86 13.65 24.27
N LEU A 183 17.94 14.30 23.58
CA LEU A 183 17.59 14.03 22.19
C LEU A 183 18.37 15.00 21.32
N VAL A 184 19.19 14.46 20.42
CA VAL A 184 20.08 15.27 19.61
C VAL A 184 20.08 14.82 18.17
N SER A 185 19.99 15.77 17.25
CA SER A 185 20.08 15.54 15.81
C SER A 185 20.93 16.61 15.14
N ARG A 186 21.13 16.53 13.83
CA ARG A 186 21.88 17.55 13.08
C ARG A 186 21.19 18.91 13.12
N ASP A 187 19.88 18.93 12.89
CA ASP A 187 19.11 20.18 12.72
C ASP A 187 18.28 20.55 13.96
N GLY A 188 18.04 19.60 14.88
CA GLY A 188 17.24 19.85 16.08
C GLY A 188 15.74 19.99 15.84
N ASN A 189 15.27 19.70 14.62
CA ASN A 189 13.86 19.79 14.26
C ASN A 189 13.02 18.85 15.12
N VAL A 190 11.95 19.39 15.71
CA VAL A 190 10.97 18.63 16.50
C VAL A 190 9.72 18.35 15.66
N PRO A 191 8.93 17.31 15.99
CA PRO A 191 7.71 17.00 15.26
C PRO A 191 6.68 18.13 15.37
N HIS A 192 5.88 18.32 14.33
CA HIS A 192 4.67 19.13 14.44
C HIS A 192 3.64 18.42 15.32
N VAL A 193 2.84 19.21 16.03
CA VAL A 193 1.78 18.70 16.91
C VAL A 193 0.51 18.47 16.09
N ALA A 194 -0.11 17.31 16.28
CA ALA A 194 -1.39 16.97 15.71
C ALA A 194 -2.49 17.83 16.35
N ASP A 195 -3.45 18.22 15.53
CA ASP A 195 -4.62 18.98 15.95
C ASP A 195 -5.84 18.41 15.20
N GLN A 196 -7.05 18.81 15.61
CA GLN A 196 -8.27 18.44 14.90
C GLN A 196 -8.18 18.93 13.46
N SER A 197 -8.22 17.99 12.51
CA SER A 197 -8.34 18.30 11.10
C SER A 197 -9.80 18.26 10.67
N LYS A 198 -10.18 19.23 9.85
CA LYS A 198 -11.47 19.31 9.17
C LYS A 198 -11.36 18.63 7.80
N PRO A 199 -12.39 17.87 7.38
CA PRO A 199 -12.44 17.37 6.01
C PRO A 199 -12.32 18.52 5.01
N TYR A 200 -11.31 18.45 4.16
CA TYR A 200 -11.04 19.44 3.12
C TYR A 200 -11.11 18.80 1.74
N ILE A 201 -11.89 19.40 0.85
CA ILE A 201 -12.00 18.99 -0.53
C ILE A 201 -11.08 19.90 -1.34
N ARG A 202 -10.03 19.32 -1.89
CA ARG A 202 -9.07 20.05 -2.74
C ARG A 202 -9.74 20.52 -4.01
N SER A 203 -9.35 21.71 -4.45
CA SER A 203 -9.93 22.38 -5.60
C SER A 203 -9.02 22.38 -6.81
N ILE A 204 -7.70 22.39 -6.62
CA ILE A 204 -6.70 22.49 -7.70
C ILE A 204 -5.62 21.40 -7.62
N CYS A 205 -5.19 21.03 -6.41
CA CYS A 205 -4.21 19.97 -6.18
C CYS A 205 -4.91 18.61 -6.14
N THR A 206 -5.61 18.24 -7.21
CA THR A 206 -6.32 16.95 -7.33
C THR A 206 -5.66 16.05 -8.37
N ILE A 207 -5.82 14.74 -8.23
CA ILE A 207 -5.25 13.79 -9.20
C ILE A 207 -5.83 14.01 -10.59
N GLU A 208 -7.14 14.25 -10.69
CA GLU A 208 -7.82 14.40 -11.98
C GLU A 208 -7.27 15.60 -12.76
N LYS A 209 -7.06 16.74 -12.08
CA LYS A 209 -6.47 17.94 -12.70
C LYS A 209 -5.02 17.73 -13.08
N ILE A 210 -4.26 17.10 -12.19
CA ILE A 210 -2.86 16.79 -12.43
C ILE A 210 -2.74 15.82 -13.62
N GLU A 211 -3.60 14.81 -13.74
CA GLU A 211 -3.67 13.88 -14.87
C GLU A 211 -4.10 14.55 -16.18
N GLU A 212 -5.05 15.50 -16.12
CA GLU A 212 -5.41 16.34 -17.26
C GLU A 212 -4.22 17.16 -17.76
N GLU A 213 -3.48 17.80 -16.85
CA GLU A 213 -2.29 18.59 -17.18
C GLU A 213 -1.11 17.72 -17.65
N ILE A 214 -0.97 16.48 -17.13
CA ILE A 214 0.07 15.54 -17.59
C ILE A 214 -0.15 15.08 -19.02
N LYS A 215 -1.38 15.03 -19.53
CA LYS A 215 -1.58 14.75 -20.97
C LYS A 215 -0.88 15.79 -21.85
N GLU A 216 -0.64 16.98 -21.33
CA GLU A 216 0.06 18.08 -22.00
C GLU A 216 1.53 18.23 -21.57
N LEU A 217 1.93 17.64 -20.42
CA LEU A 217 3.29 17.69 -19.88
C LEU A 217 4.04 16.37 -20.09
N THR A 218 5.33 16.43 -20.39
CA THR A 218 6.14 15.21 -20.55
C THR A 218 6.42 14.46 -19.25
N ASN A 219 6.33 15.11 -18.08
CA ASN A 219 6.44 14.53 -16.73
C ASN A 219 5.93 15.51 -15.64
N ILE A 220 5.46 14.99 -14.48
CA ILE A 220 5.25 15.82 -13.28
C ILE A 220 6.59 16.12 -12.61
N THR A 221 6.84 17.39 -12.28
CA THR A 221 8.00 17.79 -11.47
C THR A 221 7.65 17.99 -9.99
N ALA A 222 8.62 17.74 -9.12
CA ALA A 222 8.47 17.95 -7.68
C ALA A 222 8.21 19.43 -7.35
N ASP A 223 8.87 20.34 -8.07
CA ASP A 223 8.72 21.78 -7.90
C ASP A 223 7.31 22.23 -8.33
N TYR A 224 6.75 21.67 -9.43
CA TYR A 224 5.37 21.94 -9.85
C TYR A 224 4.35 21.50 -8.80
N LEU A 225 4.47 20.27 -8.27
CA LEU A 225 3.57 19.79 -7.22
C LEU A 225 3.63 20.67 -5.97
N ASN A 226 4.84 21.13 -5.60
CA ASN A 226 5.02 22.04 -4.47
C ASN A 226 4.34 23.40 -4.72
N GLU A 227 4.43 23.97 -5.93
CA GLU A 227 3.73 25.21 -6.26
C GLU A 227 2.20 25.03 -6.27
N LEU A 228 1.71 23.91 -6.78
CA LEU A 228 0.28 23.59 -6.75
C LEU A 228 -0.22 23.41 -5.30
N PHE A 229 0.56 22.73 -4.47
CA PHE A 229 0.29 22.56 -3.04
C PHE A 229 0.24 23.91 -2.30
N LYS A 230 1.19 24.81 -2.57
CA LYS A 230 1.18 26.18 -1.99
C LYS A 230 -0.06 26.96 -2.41
N LYS A 231 -0.48 26.88 -3.67
CA LYS A 231 -1.71 27.52 -4.16
C LYS A 231 -2.93 26.95 -3.44
N GLU A 232 -3.02 25.63 -3.28
CA GLU A 232 -4.11 24.97 -2.56
C GLU A 232 -4.16 25.43 -1.11
N MET A 233 -3.00 25.50 -0.43
CA MET A 233 -2.94 26.01 0.94
C MET A 233 -3.44 27.46 1.06
N LYS A 234 -3.16 28.32 0.08
CA LYS A 234 -3.66 29.70 0.07
C LYS A 234 -5.19 29.75 -0.07
N ILE A 235 -5.76 28.90 -0.93
CA ILE A 235 -7.21 28.77 -1.10
C ILE A 235 -7.86 28.27 0.19
N ALA A 236 -7.33 27.18 0.75
CA ALA A 236 -7.79 26.60 2.00
C ALA A 236 -7.78 27.62 3.14
N HIS A 237 -6.67 28.36 3.29
CA HIS A 237 -6.53 29.40 4.31
C HIS A 237 -7.58 30.52 4.16
N THR A 238 -7.86 30.95 2.93
CA THR A 238 -8.88 31.98 2.66
C THR A 238 -10.29 31.48 3.01
N ALA A 239 -10.52 30.17 2.91
CA ALA A 239 -11.75 29.49 3.29
C ALA A 239 -11.82 29.07 4.78
N GLY A 240 -10.82 29.44 5.60
CA GLY A 240 -10.81 29.16 7.04
C GLY A 240 -10.34 27.75 7.43
N PHE A 241 -9.66 27.05 6.53
CA PHE A 241 -9.00 25.76 6.78
C PHE A 241 -7.55 25.95 7.22
N ASP A 242 -7.04 24.98 7.98
CA ASP A 242 -5.64 24.92 8.40
C ASP A 242 -4.79 24.15 7.38
N TRP A 243 -3.47 24.36 7.41
CA TRP A 243 -2.55 23.62 6.54
C TRP A 243 -2.63 22.09 6.76
N ARG A 244 -2.97 21.64 7.97
CA ARG A 244 -3.16 20.21 8.29
C ARG A 244 -4.27 19.58 7.46
N ASP A 245 -5.35 20.32 7.22
CA ASP A 245 -6.50 19.86 6.45
C ASP A 245 -6.11 19.56 5.00
N VAL A 246 -5.27 20.41 4.43
CA VAL A 246 -4.74 20.22 3.08
C VAL A 246 -3.80 19.01 3.03
N VAL A 247 -2.86 18.90 3.98
CA VAL A 247 -1.93 17.75 4.06
C VAL A 247 -2.70 16.43 4.16
N ASP A 248 -3.69 16.36 5.06
CA ASP A 248 -4.44 15.14 5.33
C ASP A 248 -5.29 14.73 4.13
N SER A 249 -5.84 15.70 3.38
CA SER A 249 -6.57 15.44 2.14
C SER A 249 -5.73 14.83 1.01
N MET A 250 -4.39 14.92 1.07
CA MET A 250 -3.49 14.37 0.06
C MET A 250 -2.99 12.95 0.35
N ILE A 251 -3.18 12.44 1.57
CA ILE A 251 -2.57 11.16 2.02
C ILE A 251 -2.96 10.01 1.08
N CYS A 252 -4.23 9.95 0.64
CA CYS A 252 -4.73 8.90 -0.24
C CYS A 252 -4.13 8.92 -1.65
N ASP A 253 -3.65 10.08 -2.11
CA ASP A 253 -3.13 10.28 -3.46
C ASP A 253 -1.61 10.38 -3.52
N THR A 254 -0.94 10.37 -2.36
CA THR A 254 0.52 10.53 -2.27
C THR A 254 1.27 9.50 -3.10
N ASN A 255 0.84 8.23 -3.11
CA ASN A 255 1.48 7.20 -3.95
C ASN A 255 1.25 7.42 -5.45
N LYS A 256 0.07 7.89 -5.86
CA LYS A 256 -0.21 8.18 -7.27
C LYS A 256 0.69 9.30 -7.79
N LEU A 257 0.79 10.39 -7.03
CA LEU A 257 1.69 11.51 -7.34
C LEU A 257 3.16 11.07 -7.36
N TRP A 258 3.55 10.21 -6.41
CA TRP A 258 4.89 9.66 -6.34
C TRP A 258 5.27 8.82 -7.56
N ILE A 259 4.36 7.93 -7.99
CA ILE A 259 4.55 7.05 -9.15
C ILE A 259 4.57 7.85 -10.46
N ALA A 260 3.76 8.91 -10.55
CA ALA A 260 3.70 9.76 -11.73
C ALA A 260 4.92 10.69 -11.91
N MET A 261 5.72 10.90 -10.87
CA MET A 261 7.04 11.54 -10.99
C MET A 261 8.07 10.53 -11.52
N ASN A 262 8.94 10.95 -12.45
CA ASN A 262 10.07 10.14 -12.88
C ASN A 262 11.17 10.04 -11.78
N GLU A 263 12.18 9.19 -11.99
CA GLU A 263 13.24 8.94 -11.00
C GLU A 263 13.99 10.21 -10.56
N VAL A 264 14.21 11.15 -11.49
CA VAL A 264 14.91 12.41 -11.22
C VAL A 264 14.06 13.29 -10.30
N GLU A 265 12.78 13.42 -10.60
CA GLU A 265 11.86 14.25 -9.83
C GLU A 265 11.54 13.66 -8.46
N GLN A 266 11.45 12.33 -8.36
CA GLN A 266 11.34 11.64 -7.08
C GLN A 266 12.56 11.90 -6.17
N LYS A 267 13.77 11.93 -6.76
CA LYS A 267 15.00 12.29 -6.04
C LYS A 267 14.97 13.76 -5.61
N THR A 268 14.58 14.67 -6.50
CA THR A 268 14.39 16.10 -6.19
C THR A 268 13.42 16.29 -5.03
N PHE A 269 12.29 15.57 -5.05
CA PHE A 269 11.31 15.61 -3.97
C PHE A 269 11.90 15.19 -2.63
N ILE A 270 12.59 14.04 -2.56
CA ILE A 270 13.23 13.57 -1.31
C ILE A 270 14.21 14.63 -0.78
N GLN A 271 15.05 15.19 -1.65
CA GLN A 271 16.12 16.11 -1.27
C GLN A 271 15.61 17.47 -0.81
N LYS A 272 14.62 18.05 -1.51
CA LYS A 272 14.11 19.39 -1.23
C LYS A 272 12.94 19.40 -0.24
N TYR A 273 12.02 18.45 -0.38
CA TYR A 273 10.69 18.50 0.25
C TYR A 273 10.43 17.33 1.21
N GLY A 274 11.17 16.24 1.12
CA GLY A 274 10.91 15.01 1.87
C GLY A 274 10.87 15.20 3.39
N ALA A 275 11.79 15.99 3.95
CA ALA A 275 11.80 16.29 5.38
C ALA A 275 10.61 17.16 5.82
N LEU A 276 10.27 18.18 5.01
CA LEU A 276 9.12 19.05 5.27
C LEU A 276 7.81 18.27 5.22
N TRP A 277 7.63 17.48 4.15
CA TRP A 277 6.45 16.64 3.98
C TRP A 277 6.33 15.60 5.09
N GLY A 278 7.43 14.92 5.43
CA GLY A 278 7.48 13.99 6.54
C GLY A 278 7.07 14.63 7.86
N ASN A 279 7.65 15.77 8.22
CA ASN A 279 7.31 16.47 9.47
C ASN A 279 5.86 16.95 9.50
N ALA A 280 5.35 17.47 8.37
CA ALA A 280 3.98 17.95 8.26
C ALA A 280 2.96 16.81 8.41
N ARG A 281 3.26 15.63 7.87
CA ARG A 281 2.38 14.46 7.86
C ARG A 281 2.44 13.64 9.14
N TYR A 282 3.66 13.37 9.62
CA TYR A 282 3.87 12.56 10.82
C TYR A 282 3.91 13.47 12.04
N ARG A 283 2.71 13.77 12.57
CA ARG A 283 2.56 14.67 13.70
C ARG A 283 2.49 13.90 15.01
N ILE A 284 3.08 14.47 16.07
CA ILE A 284 2.96 13.92 17.42
C ILE A 284 1.59 14.30 18.00
N PRO A 285 0.83 13.39 18.62
CA PRO A 285 -0.42 13.75 19.30
C PRO A 285 -0.18 14.80 20.40
N ASN A 286 -1.11 15.75 20.55
CA ASN A 286 -0.96 16.85 21.51
C ASN A 286 -0.68 16.37 22.93
N GLU A 287 -1.43 15.38 23.42
CA GLU A 287 -1.24 14.79 24.76
C GLU A 287 0.18 14.22 24.95
N GLN A 288 0.76 13.60 23.92
CA GLN A 288 2.12 13.06 23.99
C GLN A 288 3.15 14.19 23.97
N TRP A 289 2.89 15.27 23.22
CA TRP A 289 3.74 16.46 23.21
C TRP A 289 3.72 17.21 24.54
N GLU A 290 2.57 17.29 25.21
CA GLU A 290 2.44 17.86 26.55
C GLU A 290 3.30 17.08 27.56
N ARG A 291 3.30 15.75 27.49
CA ARG A 291 4.17 14.89 28.32
C ARG A 291 5.66 15.16 28.04
N VAL A 292 6.03 15.30 26.77
CA VAL A 292 7.40 15.70 26.37
C VAL A 292 7.77 17.06 26.96
N ASN A 293 6.90 18.07 26.86
CA ASN A 293 7.16 19.39 27.42
C ASN A 293 7.23 19.39 28.95
N LYS A 294 6.44 18.55 29.61
CA LYS A 294 6.53 18.36 31.06
C LYS A 294 7.93 17.86 31.44
N LEU A 295 8.44 16.82 30.78
CA LEU A 295 9.81 16.31 31.02
C LEU A 295 10.88 17.38 30.77
N ARG A 296 10.66 18.26 29.77
CA ARG A 296 11.57 19.39 29.50
C ARG A 296 11.54 20.42 30.63
N SER A 297 10.35 20.79 31.10
CA SER A 297 10.19 21.75 32.20
C SER A 297 10.76 21.23 33.53
N GLU A 298 10.74 19.92 33.74
CA GLU A 298 11.36 19.24 34.89
C GLU A 298 12.88 19.06 34.76
N GLY A 299 13.49 19.47 33.64
CA GLY A 299 14.92 19.28 33.37
C GLY A 299 15.33 17.80 33.21
N ARG A 300 14.37 16.93 32.92
CA ARG A 300 14.57 15.49 32.66
C ARG A 300 14.80 15.17 31.19
N LEU A 301 14.40 16.06 30.29
CA LEU A 301 14.57 15.91 28.84
C LEU A 301 15.12 17.20 28.24
N GLU A 302 16.23 17.09 27.52
CA GLU A 302 16.75 18.13 26.65
C GLU A 302 16.58 17.71 25.18
N ILE A 303 16.21 18.65 24.30
CA ILE A 303 16.15 18.45 22.85
C ILE A 303 17.02 19.52 22.19
N THR A 304 17.95 19.10 21.33
CA THR A 304 18.90 20.02 20.71
C THR A 304 19.27 19.60 19.28
N GLY A 305 19.72 20.57 18.49
CA GLY A 305 20.36 20.36 17.20
C GLY A 305 21.88 20.42 17.29
N GLY A 306 22.56 20.32 16.16
CA GLY A 306 23.99 20.54 16.06
C GLY A 306 24.86 19.34 16.41
N LEU A 307 24.35 18.10 16.34
CA LEU A 307 25.22 16.91 16.44
C LEU A 307 26.37 17.03 15.44
N HIS A 308 27.59 17.20 15.95
CA HIS A 308 28.77 17.42 15.12
C HIS A 308 29.59 16.15 14.99
N ASN A 309 29.87 15.46 16.10
CA ASN A 309 30.64 14.22 16.08
C ASN A 309 30.32 13.32 17.27
N ILE A 310 30.62 12.03 17.10
CA ILE A 310 30.53 11.01 18.15
C ILE A 310 31.90 10.34 18.25
N GLU A 311 32.47 10.26 19.45
CA GLU A 311 33.72 9.56 19.72
C GLU A 311 33.46 8.42 20.71
N ILE A 312 34.12 7.29 20.51
CA ILE A 312 34.11 6.19 21.46
C ILE A 312 35.13 6.51 22.56
N ILE A 313 34.70 6.46 23.81
CA ILE A 313 35.61 6.50 24.96
C ILE A 313 35.73 5.07 25.46
N THR A 314 36.87 4.42 25.16
CA THR A 314 37.13 3.02 25.47
C THR A 314 36.65 2.66 26.88
N ASP A 315 35.82 1.63 26.99
CA ASP A 315 35.25 1.04 28.21
C ASP A 315 34.46 1.98 29.14
N THR A 316 34.24 3.24 28.75
CA THR A 316 33.63 4.28 29.61
C THR A 316 32.44 5.00 28.96
N GLY A 317 32.22 4.81 27.65
CA GLY A 317 31.00 5.23 26.96
C GLY A 317 31.27 6.01 25.67
N PHE A 318 30.51 7.06 25.46
CA PHE A 318 30.50 7.89 24.26
C PHE A 318 30.67 9.36 24.62
N LYS A 319 31.44 10.07 23.80
CA LYS A 319 31.58 11.53 23.83
C LYS A 319 30.91 12.09 22.59
N LEU A 320 29.96 13.00 22.77
CA LEU A 320 29.30 13.69 21.69
C LEU A 320 29.75 15.15 21.69
N THR A 321 30.11 15.64 20.51
CA THR A 321 30.37 17.06 20.28
C THR A 321 29.13 17.67 19.65
N ILE A 322 28.57 18.71 20.28
CA ILE A 322 27.37 19.40 19.85
C ILE A 322 27.73 20.85 19.55
N LYS A 323 27.46 21.30 18.33
CA LYS A 323 27.59 22.69 17.91
C LYS A 323 26.35 23.47 18.33
N ASN A 324 26.54 24.46 19.20
CA ASN A 324 25.49 25.37 19.63
C ASN A 324 25.14 26.36 18.50
N GLN A 325 23.99 27.05 18.66
CA GLN A 325 23.51 28.03 17.68
C GLN A 325 24.45 29.25 17.54
N ASP A 326 25.15 29.61 18.61
CA ASP A 326 26.16 30.68 18.62
C ASP A 326 27.50 30.27 17.96
N GLY A 327 27.59 29.04 17.46
CA GLY A 327 28.79 28.49 16.84
C GLY A 327 29.79 27.86 17.81
N SER A 328 29.58 27.99 19.13
CA SER A 328 30.41 27.31 20.13
C SER A 328 30.15 25.80 20.14
N PHE A 329 31.09 25.04 20.70
CA PHE A 329 30.93 23.59 20.86
C PHE A 329 30.82 23.23 22.33
N ARG A 330 29.88 22.34 22.64
CA ARG A 330 29.78 21.68 23.95
C ARG A 330 30.00 20.18 23.81
N THR A 331 30.60 19.59 24.83
CA THR A 331 30.84 18.16 24.91
C THR A 331 29.85 17.52 25.87
N VAL A 332 29.27 16.39 25.47
CA VAL A 332 28.36 15.58 26.28
C VAL A 332 28.91 14.17 26.40
N HIS A 333 29.00 13.66 27.63
CA HIS A 333 29.41 12.29 27.90
C HIS A 333 28.21 11.43 28.29
N THR A 334 28.13 10.21 27.76
CA THR A 334 27.10 9.24 28.15
C THR A 334 27.63 7.82 28.11
N LYS A 335 27.11 6.96 28.99
CA LYS A 335 27.33 5.51 28.92
C LYS A 335 26.31 4.80 28.03
N LYS A 336 25.22 5.49 27.67
CA LYS A 336 24.08 4.91 26.97
C LYS A 336 23.66 5.76 25.79
N LEU A 337 23.88 5.21 24.60
CA LEU A 337 23.62 5.88 23.32
C LEU A 337 22.62 5.05 22.51
N VAL A 338 21.50 5.67 22.15
CA VAL A 338 20.42 5.01 21.40
C VAL A 338 20.34 5.64 20.01
N ASN A 339 20.46 4.82 18.98
CA ASN A 339 20.24 5.24 17.60
C ASN A 339 18.74 5.21 17.29
N ASN A 340 18.17 6.39 17.05
CA ASN A 340 16.79 6.53 16.64
C ASN A 340 16.66 7.41 15.38
N THR A 341 17.57 7.19 14.43
CA THR A 341 17.64 7.90 13.14
C THR A 341 16.60 7.42 12.12
N GLY A 342 15.70 6.52 12.52
CA GLY A 342 14.65 5.96 11.67
C GLY A 342 15.10 4.70 10.91
N PRO A 343 14.16 4.00 10.27
CA PRO A 343 14.43 2.75 9.58
C PRO A 343 15.31 2.98 8.35
N SER A 344 16.24 2.06 8.12
CA SER A 344 17.01 2.03 6.87
C SER A 344 16.13 1.57 5.69
N LYS A 345 16.55 1.94 4.48
CA LYS A 345 15.98 1.42 3.23
C LYS A 345 16.97 0.57 2.45
N TYR A 346 18.16 0.35 3.01
CA TYR A 346 19.25 -0.36 2.35
C TYR A 346 19.24 -1.84 2.71
N LEU A 347 19.73 -2.63 1.75
CA LEU A 347 19.69 -4.10 1.79
C LEU A 347 20.34 -4.66 3.06
N GLU A 348 21.43 -4.05 3.52
CA GLU A 348 22.24 -4.50 4.64
C GLU A 348 21.47 -4.54 5.96
N GLN A 349 20.46 -3.68 6.12
CA GLN A 349 19.61 -3.63 7.33
C GLN A 349 18.29 -4.38 7.18
N MET A 350 17.97 -4.89 5.99
CA MET A 350 16.75 -5.66 5.77
C MET A 350 16.83 -7.04 6.46
N PRO A 351 15.68 -7.65 6.81
CA PRO A 351 15.63 -9.01 7.36
C PRO A 351 16.27 -10.06 6.44
N VAL A 352 16.71 -11.17 7.03
CA VAL A 352 17.41 -12.26 6.30
C VAL A 352 16.63 -12.77 5.10
N CYS A 353 15.32 -13.04 5.25
CA CYS A 353 14.49 -13.46 4.12
C CYS A 353 14.42 -12.43 2.99
N ALA A 354 14.45 -11.13 3.32
CA ALA A 354 14.43 -10.11 2.28
C ALA A 354 15.74 -10.08 1.49
N LYS A 355 16.87 -10.20 2.17
CA LYS A 355 18.18 -10.34 1.52
C LYS A 355 18.22 -11.55 0.62
N GLU A 356 17.68 -12.67 1.08
CA GLU A 356 17.62 -13.92 0.30
C GLU A 356 16.76 -13.79 -0.97
N LEU A 357 15.64 -13.08 -0.92
CA LEU A 357 14.82 -12.80 -2.12
C LEU A 357 15.58 -11.99 -3.18
N ILE A 358 16.38 -11.02 -2.73
CA ILE A 358 17.21 -10.21 -3.63
C ILE A 358 18.32 -11.08 -4.26
N THR A 359 19.04 -11.85 -3.44
CA THR A 359 20.17 -12.65 -3.93
C THR A 359 19.73 -13.83 -4.80
N SER A 360 18.56 -14.40 -4.56
CA SER A 360 17.96 -15.45 -5.40
C SER A 360 17.33 -14.91 -6.69
N GLY A 361 17.20 -13.59 -6.83
CA GLY A 361 16.60 -12.94 -7.98
C GLY A 361 15.07 -13.01 -8.04
N LEU A 362 14.42 -13.52 -6.97
CA LEU A 362 12.96 -13.53 -6.82
C LEU A 362 12.39 -12.11 -6.58
N ALA A 363 13.24 -11.18 -6.14
CA ALA A 363 12.95 -9.77 -6.02
C ALA A 363 14.16 -8.93 -6.45
N ARG A 364 13.96 -7.64 -6.74
CA ARG A 364 15.02 -6.66 -6.91
C ARG A 364 14.83 -5.46 -5.97
N MET A 365 15.92 -4.74 -5.74
CA MET A 365 15.89 -3.49 -5.00
C MET A 365 15.34 -2.38 -5.89
N HIS A 366 14.50 -1.52 -5.33
CA HIS A 366 14.14 -0.27 -5.97
C HIS A 366 15.33 0.69 -5.90
N HIS A 367 15.54 1.55 -6.91
CA HIS A 367 16.65 2.52 -6.94
C HIS A 367 16.61 3.58 -5.79
N ARG A 368 15.53 3.61 -5.00
CA ARG A 368 15.30 4.50 -3.84
C ARG A 368 15.32 3.75 -2.50
N GLY A 369 15.68 2.47 -2.52
CA GLY A 369 15.70 1.57 -1.36
C GLY A 369 14.40 0.80 -1.17
N GLY A 370 14.49 -0.31 -0.44
CA GLY A 370 13.43 -1.30 -0.31
C GLY A 370 13.23 -2.15 -1.56
N PHE A 371 12.21 -3.02 -1.52
CA PHE A 371 11.78 -3.82 -2.66
C PHE A 371 11.16 -2.97 -3.75
N ASP A 372 11.44 -3.36 -4.99
CA ASP A 372 10.67 -2.91 -6.14
C ASP A 372 9.37 -3.71 -6.28
N VAL A 373 8.28 -3.00 -6.47
CA VAL A 373 6.94 -3.55 -6.66
C VAL A 373 6.20 -2.73 -7.72
N ASP A 374 5.25 -3.36 -8.40
CA ASP A 374 4.31 -2.63 -9.25
C ASP A 374 3.15 -2.01 -8.44
N ASN A 375 2.18 -1.45 -9.17
CA ASN A 375 0.99 -0.81 -8.61
C ASN A 375 0.06 -1.78 -7.86
N ASP A 376 0.21 -3.09 -8.08
CA ASP A 376 -0.54 -4.15 -7.43
C ASP A 376 0.22 -4.77 -6.24
N PHE A 377 1.37 -4.18 -5.87
CA PHE A 377 2.26 -4.65 -4.80
C PHE A 377 2.89 -6.02 -5.09
N ARG A 378 2.97 -6.43 -6.38
CA ARG A 378 3.69 -7.63 -6.81
C ARG A 378 5.18 -7.35 -6.82
N LEU A 379 5.98 -8.23 -6.23
CA LEU A 379 7.44 -8.11 -6.26
C LEU A 379 7.93 -8.16 -7.72
N ILE A 380 8.79 -7.20 -8.08
CA ILE A 380 9.50 -7.22 -9.36
C ILE A 380 10.76 -8.07 -9.19
N ASN A 381 10.92 -9.09 -10.04
CA ASN A 381 12.06 -9.98 -10.00
C ASN A 381 13.32 -9.31 -10.60
N ALA A 382 14.47 -9.99 -10.56
CA ALA A 382 15.73 -9.47 -11.13
C ALA A 382 15.67 -9.17 -12.63
N LYS A 383 14.74 -9.77 -13.37
CA LYS A 383 14.51 -9.52 -14.81
C LYS A 383 13.58 -8.34 -15.09
N GLY A 384 13.03 -7.70 -14.06
CA GLY A 384 12.07 -6.61 -14.21
C GLY A 384 10.62 -7.07 -14.41
N GLU A 385 10.31 -8.34 -14.14
CA GLU A 385 8.98 -8.90 -14.34
C GLU A 385 8.22 -8.97 -13.00
N PRO A 386 6.94 -8.56 -12.96
CA PRO A 386 6.11 -8.68 -11.77
C PRO A 386 5.74 -10.15 -11.48
N SER A 387 5.85 -10.56 -10.22
CA SER A 387 5.46 -11.91 -9.81
C SER A 387 3.94 -12.08 -9.66
N LEU A 388 3.41 -13.24 -10.06
CA LEU A 388 2.01 -13.61 -9.79
C LEU A 388 1.77 -14.22 -8.40
N ARG A 389 2.83 -14.46 -7.63
CA ARG A 389 2.76 -15.22 -6.37
C ARG A 389 3.51 -14.56 -5.20
N PHE A 390 4.38 -13.59 -5.47
CA PHE A 390 5.15 -12.87 -4.46
C PHE A 390 4.71 -11.41 -4.38
N TYR A 391 4.35 -10.97 -3.19
CA TYR A 391 3.87 -9.61 -2.91
C TYR A 391 4.63 -9.02 -1.73
N ALA A 392 4.74 -7.70 -1.63
CA ALA A 392 5.33 -7.03 -0.48
C ALA A 392 4.51 -5.81 -0.03
N LEU A 393 4.44 -5.60 1.28
CA LEU A 393 3.62 -4.53 1.87
C LEU A 393 4.36 -3.87 3.04
N GLY A 394 4.11 -2.57 3.22
CA GLY A 394 4.63 -1.80 4.35
C GLY A 394 5.94 -1.06 4.05
N PRO A 395 6.71 -0.67 5.08
CA PRO A 395 7.90 0.18 4.92
C PRO A 395 8.96 -0.39 3.96
N ILE A 396 8.96 -1.71 3.79
CA ILE A 396 9.89 -2.44 2.93
C ILE A 396 9.73 -2.09 1.44
N VAL A 397 8.61 -1.50 1.01
CA VAL A 397 8.38 -1.03 -0.36
C VAL A 397 8.48 0.50 -0.51
N SER A 398 9.05 1.19 0.48
CA SER A 398 9.03 2.67 0.56
C SER A 398 9.79 3.41 -0.54
N GLY A 399 10.58 2.71 -1.36
CA GLY A 399 11.11 3.23 -2.60
C GLY A 399 10.04 3.33 -3.67
N ALA A 400 9.38 2.20 -3.98
CA ALA A 400 8.32 2.12 -4.98
C ALA A 400 7.07 2.94 -4.59
N HIS A 401 6.64 2.84 -3.33
CA HIS A 401 5.47 3.54 -2.79
C HIS A 401 5.88 4.39 -1.59
N TYR A 402 5.93 5.71 -1.76
CA TYR A 402 6.34 6.64 -0.70
C TYR A 402 5.51 6.48 0.58
N GLU A 403 4.20 6.36 0.39
CA GLU A 403 3.20 6.27 1.42
C GLU A 403 2.91 4.80 1.78
N SER A 404 3.69 4.28 2.72
CA SER A 404 3.74 2.84 3.02
C SER A 404 3.73 2.50 4.52
N ILE A 405 3.63 3.49 5.41
CA ILE A 405 3.82 3.25 6.85
C ILE A 405 2.66 3.69 7.76
N THR A 406 1.75 4.56 7.31
CA THR A 406 0.58 4.89 8.15
C THR A 406 -0.52 3.87 8.00
N ILE A 407 -1.37 3.79 9.02
CA ILE A 407 -2.51 2.89 9.06
C ILE A 407 -3.44 3.07 7.84
N PRO A 408 -3.87 4.30 7.44
CA PRO A 408 -4.71 4.47 6.26
C PRO A 408 -4.05 3.94 4.98
N ALA A 409 -2.75 4.23 4.81
CA ALA A 409 -1.99 3.77 3.67
C ALA A 409 -1.86 2.25 3.62
N ILE A 410 -1.47 1.62 4.73
CA ILE A 410 -1.34 0.15 4.83
C ILE A 410 -2.68 -0.52 4.53
N ARG A 411 -3.80 0.02 5.04
CA ARG A 411 -5.15 -0.51 4.77
C ARG A 411 -5.52 -0.40 3.29
N SER A 412 -5.28 0.75 2.67
CA SER A 412 -5.54 0.98 1.24
C SER A 412 -4.71 0.04 0.37
N ASN A 413 -3.40 -0.01 0.63
CA ASN A 413 -2.44 -0.85 -0.09
C ASN A 413 -2.76 -2.35 0.07
N ALA A 414 -3.15 -2.79 1.28
CA ALA A 414 -3.58 -4.17 1.52
C ALA A 414 -4.84 -4.54 0.72
N SER A 415 -5.77 -3.60 0.54
CA SER A 415 -6.99 -3.81 -0.27
C SER A 415 -6.67 -3.98 -1.76
N ILE A 416 -5.76 -3.14 -2.30
CA ILE A 416 -5.28 -3.25 -3.69
C ILE A 416 -4.61 -4.61 -3.91
N MET A 417 -3.64 -4.95 -3.06
CA MET A 417 -2.92 -6.21 -3.11
C MET A 417 -3.85 -7.43 -3.00
N ALA A 418 -4.84 -7.40 -2.11
CA ALA A 418 -5.78 -8.50 -1.94
C ALA A 418 -6.64 -8.75 -3.20
N LYS A 419 -7.06 -7.68 -3.90
CA LYS A 419 -7.77 -7.80 -5.18
C LYS A 419 -6.89 -8.45 -6.25
N SER A 420 -5.63 -8.01 -6.37
CA SER A 420 -4.65 -8.59 -7.29
C SER A 420 -4.40 -10.07 -7.00
N LEU A 421 -4.19 -10.42 -5.72
CA LEU A 421 -3.98 -11.81 -5.29
C LEU A 421 -5.14 -12.73 -5.72
N ILE A 422 -6.39 -12.30 -5.51
CA ILE A 422 -7.57 -13.08 -5.90
C ILE A 422 -7.63 -13.28 -7.42
N GLN A 423 -7.41 -12.22 -8.20
CA GLN A 423 -7.46 -12.28 -9.66
C GLN A 423 -6.40 -13.23 -10.24
N HIS A 424 -5.18 -13.19 -9.71
CA HIS A 424 -4.09 -14.02 -10.21
C HIS A 424 -4.13 -15.47 -9.70
N HIS A 425 -4.55 -15.72 -8.46
CA HIS A 425 -4.72 -17.09 -7.96
C HIS A 425 -5.78 -17.89 -8.72
N VAL A 426 -6.88 -17.24 -9.12
CA VAL A 426 -7.88 -17.85 -9.99
C VAL A 426 -7.27 -18.20 -11.36
N THR A 427 -6.34 -17.38 -11.85
CA THR A 427 -5.69 -17.58 -13.16
C THR A 427 -4.68 -18.74 -13.12
N VAL A 428 -3.83 -18.82 -12.09
CA VAL A 428 -2.79 -19.86 -11.95
C VAL A 428 -3.39 -21.26 -11.73
N LYS A 429 -4.43 -21.41 -10.89
CA LYS A 429 -5.13 -22.71 -10.74
C LYS A 429 -5.75 -23.20 -12.05
N ARG A 430 -6.08 -22.28 -12.96
CA ARG A 430 -6.65 -22.63 -14.27
C ARG A 430 -5.59 -22.94 -15.33
N SER A 431 -4.32 -22.55 -15.15
CA SER A 431 -3.21 -22.91 -16.06
C SER A 431 -2.51 -24.21 -15.66
N GLY A 432 -2.59 -24.63 -14.38
CA GLY A 432 -2.14 -25.95 -13.92
C GLY A 432 -3.06 -27.12 -14.31
N LEU A 433 -4.22 -26.84 -14.92
CA LEU A 433 -4.99 -27.84 -15.66
C LEU A 433 -4.27 -28.08 -16.98
N HIS A 434 -3.41 -29.10 -17.04
CA HIS A 434 -2.92 -29.65 -18.30
C HIS A 434 -4.12 -30.09 -19.14
N PHE A 435 -4.54 -29.23 -20.08
CA PHE A 435 -5.33 -29.68 -21.22
C PHE A 435 -4.37 -30.31 -22.21
N SER A 436 -4.06 -31.60 -22.01
CA SER A 436 -3.43 -32.40 -23.06
C SER A 436 -4.39 -32.46 -24.25
N GLY A 437 -4.11 -31.69 -25.31
CA GLY A 437 -4.77 -31.88 -26.61
C GLY A 437 -5.34 -30.65 -27.33
N TYR A 438 -4.90 -29.42 -27.06
CA TYR A 438 -5.28 -28.28 -27.93
C TYR A 438 -4.20 -27.99 -28.98
N ASP A 439 -4.52 -28.32 -30.23
CA ASP A 439 -3.77 -27.94 -31.42
C ASP A 439 -3.93 -26.42 -31.65
N HIS A 440 -2.84 -25.66 -31.46
CA HIS A 440 -2.80 -24.20 -31.64
C HIS A 440 -2.76 -23.80 -33.12
N ARG A 441 -3.68 -24.31 -33.95
CA ARG A 441 -3.84 -23.82 -35.32
C ARG A 441 -4.88 -22.69 -35.38
N PRO A 442 -4.61 -21.59 -36.12
CA PRO A 442 -5.60 -20.57 -36.39
C PRO A 442 -6.68 -21.16 -37.31
N TYR A 443 -7.88 -21.34 -36.79
CA TYR A 443 -9.03 -21.74 -37.59
C TYR A 443 -9.60 -20.52 -38.33
N ASP A 444 -9.89 -20.65 -39.62
CA ASP A 444 -10.69 -19.67 -40.37
C ASP A 444 -12.18 -19.93 -40.10
N TYR A 445 -12.74 -19.15 -39.17
CA TYR A 445 -14.11 -19.32 -38.69
C TYR A 445 -15.18 -18.91 -39.72
N SER A 446 -14.80 -18.22 -40.80
CA SER A 446 -15.72 -17.73 -41.82
C SER A 446 -16.31 -18.85 -42.70
N THR A 447 -15.69 -20.04 -42.66
CA THR A 447 -16.04 -21.19 -43.50
C THR A 447 -16.71 -22.34 -42.73
N MET A 448 -16.94 -22.17 -41.42
CA MET A 448 -17.48 -23.23 -40.57
C MET A 448 -19.00 -23.29 -40.59
N THR A 449 -19.53 -24.51 -40.59
CA THR A 449 -20.97 -24.75 -40.43
C THR A 449 -21.44 -24.48 -39.00
N PRO A 450 -22.74 -24.19 -38.77
CA PRO A 450 -23.28 -23.94 -37.43
C PRO A 450 -23.00 -25.04 -36.40
N ASP A 451 -22.98 -26.31 -36.82
CA ASP A 451 -22.69 -27.44 -35.93
C ASP A 451 -21.20 -27.52 -35.55
N GLN A 452 -20.30 -27.17 -36.47
CA GLN A 452 -18.86 -27.07 -36.20
C GLN A 452 -18.55 -25.90 -35.26
N LEU A 453 -19.21 -24.75 -35.45
CA LEU A 453 -19.11 -23.61 -34.53
C LEU A 453 -19.66 -23.97 -33.14
N SER A 454 -20.78 -24.70 -33.07
CA SER A 454 -21.37 -25.20 -31.82
C SER A 454 -20.44 -26.16 -31.07
N ASP A 455 -19.77 -27.06 -31.79
CA ASP A 455 -18.85 -28.03 -31.19
C ASP A 455 -17.55 -27.38 -30.69
N VAL A 456 -17.01 -26.42 -31.43
CA VAL A 456 -15.89 -25.56 -30.99
C VAL A 456 -16.31 -24.73 -29.77
N PHE A 457 -17.51 -24.18 -29.76
CA PHE A 457 -18.04 -23.37 -28.66
C PHE A 457 -18.27 -24.17 -27.37
N LYS A 458 -18.83 -25.39 -27.44
CA LYS A 458 -18.94 -26.33 -26.31
C LYS A 458 -17.59 -26.65 -25.68
N LYS A 459 -16.52 -26.61 -26.49
CA LYS A 459 -15.13 -26.84 -26.09
C LYS A 459 -14.40 -25.58 -25.62
N THR A 460 -15.06 -24.42 -25.53
CA THR A 460 -14.42 -23.16 -25.10
C THR A 460 -14.73 -22.75 -23.67
N ARG A 461 -13.81 -21.99 -23.08
CA ARG A 461 -13.85 -21.50 -21.69
C ARG A 461 -15.12 -20.70 -21.34
N PHE A 462 -15.78 -20.09 -22.33
CA PHE A 462 -16.97 -19.25 -22.18
C PHE A 462 -18.26 -20.08 -21.92
N ALA A 463 -18.38 -21.26 -22.52
CA ALA A 463 -19.50 -22.18 -22.27
C ALA A 463 -19.49 -22.75 -20.84
N LEU A 464 -18.30 -22.92 -20.26
CA LEU A 464 -18.09 -23.42 -18.89
C LEU A 464 -18.36 -22.36 -17.80
N SER A 465 -18.22 -21.07 -18.10
CA SER A 465 -18.59 -20.00 -17.15
C SER A 465 -20.10 -19.78 -17.09
N LEU A 466 -20.80 -19.88 -18.22
CA LEU A 466 -22.25 -19.68 -18.30
C LEU A 466 -23.05 -20.78 -17.59
N THR A 467 -22.49 -21.99 -17.49
CA THR A 467 -23.09 -23.13 -16.79
C THR A 467 -23.16 -22.98 -15.27
N ASN A 468 -22.36 -22.07 -14.69
CA ASN A 468 -22.39 -21.74 -13.26
C ASN A 468 -23.32 -20.56 -12.92
N ILE A 469 -23.77 -19.80 -13.92
CA ILE A 469 -24.59 -18.60 -13.74
C ILE A 469 -26.07 -18.93 -13.98
N TYR A 470 -26.37 -19.79 -14.96
CA TYR A 470 -27.74 -20.13 -15.35
C TYR A 470 -28.06 -21.61 -15.11
N PRO A 471 -29.31 -21.96 -14.73
CA PRO A 471 -29.74 -23.33 -14.43
C PRO A 471 -29.40 -24.37 -15.51
N ARG A 472 -29.24 -25.64 -15.11
CA ARG A 472 -28.83 -26.74 -16.00
C ARG A 472 -29.81 -27.05 -17.14
N HIS A 473 -31.07 -26.65 -17.04
CA HIS A 473 -32.08 -26.91 -18.07
C HIS A 473 -31.97 -25.99 -19.30
N TYR A 474 -31.23 -24.89 -19.21
CA TYR A 474 -30.90 -24.07 -20.38
C TYR A 474 -29.74 -24.70 -21.16
N THR A 475 -29.88 -24.77 -22.48
CA THR A 475 -28.81 -25.08 -23.43
C THR A 475 -27.72 -24.01 -23.39
N THR A 476 -26.51 -24.35 -23.80
CA THR A 476 -25.38 -23.40 -23.81
C THR A 476 -25.67 -22.16 -24.66
N GLU A 477 -26.42 -22.31 -25.75
CA GLU A 477 -26.84 -21.21 -26.63
C GLU A 477 -27.85 -20.29 -25.92
N GLU A 478 -28.83 -20.86 -25.21
CA GLU A 478 -29.80 -20.09 -24.42
C GLU A 478 -29.12 -19.30 -23.29
N LYS A 479 -28.11 -19.90 -22.63
CA LYS A 479 -27.35 -19.22 -21.58
C LYS A 479 -26.53 -18.05 -22.12
N ALA A 480 -25.94 -18.21 -23.31
CA ALA A 480 -25.20 -17.13 -23.96
C ALA A 480 -26.15 -15.98 -24.37
N LYS A 481 -27.34 -16.31 -24.88
CA LYS A 481 -28.39 -15.32 -25.17
C LYS A 481 -28.80 -14.55 -23.92
N LEU A 482 -29.14 -15.25 -22.83
CA LEU A 482 -29.57 -14.62 -21.57
C LEU A 482 -28.50 -13.69 -20.98
N TYR A 483 -27.23 -14.11 -20.98
CA TYR A 483 -26.12 -13.29 -20.47
C TYR A 483 -25.91 -12.00 -21.27
N THR A 484 -25.92 -12.09 -22.61
CA THR A 484 -25.74 -10.94 -23.49
C THR A 484 -26.87 -9.94 -23.33
N ILE A 485 -28.11 -10.41 -23.19
CA ILE A 485 -29.29 -9.58 -22.93
C ILE A 485 -29.15 -8.85 -21.59
N GLU A 486 -28.83 -9.58 -20.52
CA GLU A 486 -28.69 -9.01 -19.17
C GLU A 486 -27.55 -7.98 -19.10
N PHE A 487 -26.46 -8.21 -19.85
CA PHE A 487 -25.36 -7.27 -19.97
C PHE A 487 -25.75 -6.00 -20.75
N ALA A 488 -26.49 -6.14 -21.85
CA ALA A 488 -26.98 -5.01 -22.64
C ALA A 488 -27.96 -4.15 -21.84
N GLU A 489 -28.90 -4.76 -21.12
CA GLU A 489 -29.87 -4.07 -20.28
C GLU A 489 -29.20 -3.32 -19.12
N LYS A 490 -28.22 -3.92 -18.44
CA LYS A 490 -27.45 -3.25 -17.39
C LYS A 490 -26.62 -2.09 -17.92
N SER A 491 -26.04 -2.23 -19.10
CA SER A 491 -25.22 -1.19 -19.73
C SER A 491 -26.06 0.01 -20.18
N LEU A 492 -27.27 -0.23 -20.69
CA LEU A 492 -28.26 0.81 -20.98
C LEU A 492 -28.75 1.51 -19.71
N ALA A 493 -29.09 0.73 -18.66
CA ALA A 493 -29.54 1.28 -17.39
C ALA A 493 -28.47 2.10 -16.65
N SER A 494 -27.19 1.77 -16.84
CA SER A 494 -26.07 2.51 -16.26
C SER A 494 -25.58 3.70 -17.11
N GLY A 495 -26.22 3.97 -18.25
CA GLY A 495 -25.81 5.06 -19.16
C GLY A 495 -24.46 4.83 -19.86
N LYS A 496 -23.94 3.59 -19.86
CA LYS A 496 -22.67 3.23 -20.53
C LYS A 496 -22.83 3.06 -22.05
N ILE A 497 -24.07 2.86 -22.49
CA ILE A 497 -24.49 2.86 -23.89
C ILE A 497 -25.67 3.84 -23.99
N SER A 498 -25.61 4.77 -24.94
CA SER A 498 -26.70 5.70 -25.24
C SER A 498 -27.51 5.19 -26.43
N ALA A 499 -28.83 5.11 -26.27
CA ALA A 499 -29.76 4.88 -27.37
C ALA A 499 -30.29 6.25 -27.85
N PRO A 500 -29.97 6.70 -29.07
CA PRO A 500 -30.56 7.89 -29.66
C PRO A 500 -32.08 7.68 -29.93
N PRO A 501 -32.85 8.78 -30.11
CA PRO A 501 -34.31 8.75 -30.19
C PRO A 501 -34.89 7.91 -31.33
N ASP A 502 -34.08 7.64 -32.35
CA ASP A 502 -34.38 6.86 -33.54
C ASP A 502 -34.13 5.34 -33.36
N LYS A 503 -33.74 4.90 -32.15
CA LYS A 503 -33.45 3.49 -31.81
C LYS A 503 -32.23 2.88 -32.54
N THR A 504 -31.23 3.70 -32.87
CA THR A 504 -29.97 3.25 -33.47
C THR A 504 -28.88 3.04 -32.40
N VAL A 505 -28.49 1.81 -32.07
CA VAL A 505 -27.50 1.57 -30.99
C VAL A 505 -26.08 1.45 -31.53
N LEU A 506 -25.16 2.27 -31.02
CA LEU A 506 -23.71 2.10 -31.24
C LEU A 506 -23.15 1.13 -30.18
N TRP A 507 -22.66 -0.03 -30.62
CA TRP A 507 -22.15 -1.08 -29.72
C TRP A 507 -20.62 -1.15 -29.72
N SER A 508 -19.98 -0.79 -28.60
CA SER A 508 -18.58 -1.12 -28.35
C SER A 508 -18.49 -2.44 -27.57
N GLY A 509 -17.72 -3.40 -28.09
CA GLY A 509 -17.51 -4.69 -27.43
C GLY A 509 -16.85 -4.50 -26.07
N GLY A 510 -17.61 -4.63 -24.99
CA GLY A 510 -17.08 -4.67 -23.64
C GLY A 510 -16.20 -5.91 -23.43
N TYR A 511 -15.15 -5.75 -22.64
CA TYR A 511 -14.07 -6.72 -22.37
C TYR A 511 -14.57 -8.18 -22.16
N ILE A 512 -14.54 -8.99 -23.22
CA ILE A 512 -14.57 -10.45 -23.14
C ILE A 512 -13.12 -10.90 -23.26
N PRO A 513 -12.56 -11.69 -22.31
CA PRO A 513 -11.14 -11.99 -22.29
C PRO A 513 -10.70 -12.70 -23.56
N SER A 514 -9.92 -11.98 -24.39
CA SER A 514 -8.92 -12.44 -25.37
C SER A 514 -9.18 -13.74 -26.16
N HIS A 515 -10.43 -14.10 -26.46
CA HIS A 515 -10.77 -15.25 -27.29
C HIS A 515 -11.61 -14.82 -28.51
N PRO A 516 -11.16 -15.08 -29.76
CA PRO A 516 -11.84 -14.66 -30.99
C PRO A 516 -13.31 -15.12 -31.10
N LEU A 517 -13.65 -16.25 -30.47
CA LEU A 517 -15.00 -16.83 -30.44
C LEU A 517 -16.02 -16.01 -29.65
N GLY A 518 -15.59 -15.24 -28.64
CA GLY A 518 -16.49 -14.35 -27.89
C GLY A 518 -16.96 -13.15 -28.70
N TYR A 519 -16.12 -12.68 -29.63
CA TYR A 519 -16.37 -11.50 -30.46
C TYR A 519 -17.43 -11.77 -31.54
N GLY A 520 -17.31 -12.86 -32.31
CA GLY A 520 -18.23 -13.17 -33.40
C GLY A 520 -19.63 -13.60 -32.92
N LEU A 521 -19.70 -14.44 -31.89
CA LEU A 521 -20.98 -14.93 -31.38
C LEU A 521 -21.75 -13.87 -30.58
N GLY A 522 -21.02 -13.04 -29.82
CA GLY A 522 -21.59 -11.91 -29.08
C GLY A 522 -22.24 -10.88 -30.01
N ARG A 523 -21.59 -10.58 -31.14
CA ARG A 523 -22.12 -9.70 -32.19
C ARG A 523 -23.43 -10.23 -32.78
N ILE A 524 -23.45 -11.48 -33.26
CA ILE A 524 -24.65 -12.09 -33.90
C ILE A 524 -25.84 -12.17 -32.93
N ILE A 525 -25.59 -12.49 -31.66
CA ILE A 525 -26.63 -12.58 -30.63
C ILE A 525 -27.16 -11.19 -30.25
N ALA A 526 -26.28 -10.19 -30.14
CA ALA A 526 -26.67 -8.81 -29.86
C ALA A 526 -27.47 -8.20 -31.03
N GLU A 527 -27.03 -8.41 -32.28
CA GLU A 527 -27.73 -7.99 -33.48
C GLU A 527 -29.15 -8.58 -33.54
N ARG A 528 -29.31 -9.88 -33.24
CA ARG A 528 -30.64 -10.52 -33.19
C ARG A 528 -31.54 -9.98 -32.09
N TRP A 529 -31.02 -9.75 -30.89
CA TRP A 529 -31.81 -9.18 -29.79
C TRP A 529 -32.24 -7.73 -30.06
N LEU A 530 -31.35 -6.93 -30.67
CA LEU A 530 -31.68 -5.56 -31.06
C LEU A 530 -32.81 -5.54 -32.10
N VAL A 531 -32.78 -6.44 -33.09
CA VAL A 531 -33.87 -6.63 -34.05
C VAL A 531 -35.18 -7.03 -33.35
N GLU A 532 -35.15 -7.98 -32.41
CA GLU A 532 -36.33 -8.37 -31.62
C GLU A 532 -36.94 -7.22 -30.80
N LYS A 533 -36.14 -6.20 -30.46
CA LYS A 533 -36.56 -5.02 -29.70
C LYS A 533 -36.86 -3.79 -30.57
N ASN A 534 -36.92 -3.94 -31.91
CA ASN A 534 -37.08 -2.86 -32.88
C ASN A 534 -35.97 -1.79 -32.80
N TYR A 535 -34.73 -2.20 -32.55
CA TYR A 535 -33.52 -1.38 -32.69
C TYR A 535 -32.77 -1.77 -33.96
N THR A 536 -32.16 -0.79 -34.63
CA THR A 536 -31.28 -1.00 -35.78
C THR A 536 -29.81 -0.87 -35.35
N CYS A 537 -28.95 -1.80 -35.80
CA CYS A 537 -27.52 -1.81 -35.50
C CYS A 537 -26.75 -1.30 -36.74
N GLU A 538 -26.08 -0.16 -36.65
CA GLU A 538 -25.10 0.26 -37.66
C GLU A 538 -23.73 -0.30 -37.31
N GLU A 539 -22.99 -0.78 -38.32
CA GLU A 539 -21.66 -1.38 -38.15
C GLU A 539 -20.69 -0.41 -37.48
N LEU A 540 -20.08 -0.84 -36.37
CA LEU A 540 -19.04 -0.06 -35.72
C LEU A 540 -17.67 -0.40 -36.33
N TYR A 541 -17.06 0.61 -36.93
CA TYR A 541 -15.69 0.60 -37.44
C TYR A 541 -14.69 0.22 -36.33
N HIS A 542 -13.66 -0.54 -36.71
CA HIS A 542 -12.49 -0.78 -35.88
C HIS A 542 -11.80 0.55 -35.56
N THR A 543 -12.00 1.04 -34.34
CA THR A 543 -11.08 1.98 -33.71
C THR A 543 -10.59 1.31 -32.44
N VAL A 544 -9.34 0.83 -32.45
CA VAL A 544 -8.62 0.54 -31.20
C VAL A 544 -8.38 1.90 -30.53
N ALA A 545 -9.34 2.32 -29.72
CA ALA A 545 -9.20 3.42 -28.80
C ALA A 545 -9.34 2.85 -27.39
N MET A 546 -8.19 2.66 -26.76
CA MET A 546 -8.09 2.53 -25.32
C MET A 546 -8.78 3.73 -24.66
N THR A 547 -9.75 3.42 -23.80
CA THR A 547 -10.11 4.28 -22.65
C THR A 547 -9.74 3.40 -21.46
N GLU A 548 -8.65 3.64 -20.74
CA GLU A 548 -8.33 4.86 -20.01
C GLU A 548 -7.25 5.75 -20.69
N ALA A 549 -7.68 6.98 -21.01
CA ALA A 549 -6.92 8.24 -21.07
C ALA A 549 -5.58 8.31 -21.86
N GLY A 550 -5.65 8.82 -23.12
CA GLY A 550 -4.61 9.62 -23.85
C GLY A 550 -3.22 8.98 -24.06
N LEU A 551 -2.61 8.85 -25.24
CA LEU A 551 -2.51 9.67 -26.45
C LEU A 551 -1.75 8.82 -27.52
N PRO A 552 -1.54 9.29 -28.77
CA PRO A 552 -1.30 8.44 -29.93
C PRO A 552 0.18 8.07 -30.12
N VAL A 553 0.42 6.85 -30.59
CA VAL A 553 1.62 6.54 -31.39
C VAL A 553 1.19 5.76 -32.61
N LEU A 554 1.22 6.47 -33.75
CA LEU A 554 1.34 5.93 -35.09
C LEU A 554 2.53 4.96 -35.13
N ASN A 555 2.31 3.73 -35.60
CA ASN A 555 3.34 3.00 -36.32
C ASN A 555 2.70 2.35 -37.56
N PRO A 556 3.22 2.61 -38.77
CA PRO A 556 2.56 2.34 -40.03
C PRO A 556 2.96 0.96 -40.51
N MET A 557 2.13 -0.03 -40.20
CA MET A 557 2.08 -1.25 -40.99
C MET A 557 0.60 -1.61 -41.03
N TRP A 558 0.06 -1.76 -42.24
CA TRP A 558 -1.25 -2.32 -42.64
C TRP A 558 -2.07 -1.36 -43.53
N ASP A 559 -1.40 -0.66 -44.45
CA ASP A 559 -2.00 0.08 -45.57
C ASP A 559 -2.53 -0.83 -46.71
N ASP A 560 -2.48 -2.16 -46.58
CA ASP A 560 -2.92 -3.06 -47.64
C ASP A 560 -3.89 -4.10 -47.08
N MET A 561 -5.17 -3.74 -47.02
CA MET A 561 -6.31 -4.62 -47.30
C MET A 561 -7.58 -3.77 -47.37
N SER A 562 -7.68 -2.97 -48.43
CA SER A 562 -8.96 -2.48 -48.91
C SER A 562 -9.63 -3.59 -49.72
N ILE A 563 -10.81 -4.04 -49.28
CA ILE A 563 -11.78 -4.69 -50.17
C ILE A 563 -13.12 -3.95 -49.99
N PRO A 564 -13.68 -3.35 -51.07
CA PRO A 564 -14.86 -2.52 -51.01
C PRO A 564 -16.13 -3.34 -51.19
N TYR A 565 -17.16 -3.13 -50.37
CA TYR A 565 -18.54 -3.35 -50.80
C TYR A 565 -19.44 -2.26 -50.26
N SER A 566 -19.95 -1.45 -51.18
CA SER A 566 -21.05 -0.51 -50.99
C SER A 566 -22.33 -1.18 -51.46
N ILE A 567 -23.35 -1.34 -50.61
CA ILE A 567 -24.75 -1.39 -51.06
C ILE A 567 -25.62 -0.63 -50.06
N LYS A 568 -26.25 0.43 -50.56
CA LYS A 568 -27.32 1.19 -49.91
C LYS A 568 -28.60 0.33 -49.83
N LYS A 569 -29.20 0.33 -48.64
CA LYS A 569 -30.63 0.48 -48.34
C LYS A 569 -31.64 -0.16 -49.30
N GLU A 570 -32.30 -1.23 -48.85
CA GLU A 570 -33.76 -1.32 -48.98
C GLU A 570 -34.32 -2.05 -47.75
N VAL A 571 -35.24 -1.37 -47.08
CA VAL A 571 -36.01 -1.86 -45.95
C VAL A 571 -37.27 -2.51 -46.53
N THR A 572 -37.51 -3.78 -46.22
CA THR A 572 -38.87 -4.31 -45.98
C THR A 572 -38.83 -5.38 -44.92
#